data_AF-A0A853IJ91-F1
#
_entry.id   AF-A0A853IJ91-F1
#
_cell.length_a   1.000
_cell.length_b   1.000
_cell.length_c   1.000
_cell.angle_alpha   90.00
_cell.angle_beta   90.00
_cell.angle_gamma   90.00
#
_symmetry.space_group_name_H-M   'P 1'
#
loop_
_entity.id
_entity.type
_entity.pdbx_description
1 polymer ?
#
loop_
_entity_poly.entity_id
_entity_poly.type
_entity_poly.pdbx_seq_one_letter_code
_entity_poly.pdbx_strand_id
1 'polypeptide(L)'
;MLTERIDQWIEQWKLEGYQEAYNQGYLESYQKGYRDGHANALHLVLQGRFGELPAWVSEKINNADSITLKHWLINFCRADRLEAIFT
;
A
#
# COMPACT_ATOMS: atom_id res chain seq x y z
N MET A 1 18.50 44.89 -0.83
CA MET A 1 19.18 44.80 0.48
C MET A 1 19.55 43.34 0.75
N LEU A 2 20.64 43.03 1.46
CA LEU A 2 21.00 41.63 1.78
C LEU A 2 19.91 40.93 2.58
N THR A 3 19.23 41.68 3.46
CA THR A 3 18.11 41.23 4.29
C THR A 3 16.91 40.73 3.47
N GLU A 4 16.48 41.47 2.45
CA GLU A 4 15.38 41.06 1.56
C GLU A 4 15.68 39.75 0.83
N ARG A 5 16.96 39.49 0.52
CA ARG A 5 17.39 38.25 -0.15
C ARG A 5 17.40 37.07 0.82
N ILE A 6 17.73 37.30 2.09
CA ILE A 6 17.66 36.28 3.15
C ILE A 6 16.19 35.92 3.42
N ASP A 7 15.30 36.90 3.50
CA ASP A 7 13.87 36.66 3.70
C ASP A 7 13.27 35.87 2.52
N GLN A 8 13.63 36.22 1.28
CA GLN A 8 13.23 35.46 0.10
C GLN A 8 13.73 34.02 0.11
N TRP A 9 14.98 33.79 0.55
CA TRP A 9 15.52 32.44 0.68
C TRP A 9 14.80 31.63 1.76
N ILE A 10 14.49 32.22 2.91
CA ILE A 10 13.75 31.55 3.99
C ILE A 10 12.36 31.14 3.51
N GLU A 11 11.64 32.03 2.83
CA GLU A 11 10.32 31.71 2.27
C GLU A 11 10.39 30.63 1.21
N GLN A 12 11.40 30.66 0.34
CA GLN A 12 11.61 29.63 -0.68
C GLN A 12 11.89 28.25 -0.04
N TRP A 13 12.82 28.18 0.92
CA TRP A 13 13.13 26.94 1.63
C TRP A 13 11.93 26.38 2.38
N LYS A 14 11.12 27.24 3.00
CA LYS A 14 9.90 26.84 3.70
C LYS A 14 8.89 26.26 2.71
N LEU A 15 8.70 26.91 1.55
CA LEU A 15 7.82 26.42 0.50
C LEU A 15 8.28 25.07 -0.05
N GLU A 16 9.57 24.91 -0.33
CA GLU A 16 10.18 23.66 -0.78
C GLU A 16 9.96 22.54 0.25
N GLY A 17 10.20 22.82 1.54
CA GLY A 17 9.96 21.86 2.62
C GLY A 17 8.50 21.43 2.74
N TYR A 18 7.54 22.35 2.56
CA TYR A 18 6.11 21.99 2.53
C TYR A 18 5.75 21.12 1.32
N GLN A 19 6.30 21.43 0.14
CA GLN A 19 6.06 20.63 -1.07
C GLN A 19 6.62 19.22 -0.91
N GLU A 20 7.84 19.08 -0.39
CA GLU A 20 8.46 17.79 -0.17
C GLU A 20 7.67 16.95 0.84
N ALA A 21 7.29 17.54 1.98
CA ALA A 21 6.48 16.88 2.99
C ALA A 21 5.11 16.43 2.45
N TYR A 22 4.44 17.28 1.66
CA TYR A 22 3.17 16.94 1.02
C TYR A 22 3.33 15.77 0.03
N ASN A 23 4.35 15.84 -0.83
CA ASN A 23 4.61 14.80 -1.83
C ASN A 23 4.94 13.45 -1.17
N GLN A 24 5.76 13.47 -0.12
CA GLN A 24 6.09 12.26 0.63
C GLN A 24 4.86 11.68 1.32
N GLY A 25 4.06 12.49 2.02
CA GLY A 25 2.84 12.02 2.67
C GLY A 25 1.80 11.49 1.68
N TYR A 26 1.67 12.12 0.51
CA TYR A 26 0.81 11.63 -0.56
C TYR A 26 1.29 10.27 -1.10
N LEU A 27 2.58 10.11 -1.35
CA LEU A 27 3.14 8.86 -1.85
C LEU A 27 2.97 7.71 -0.84
N GLU A 28 3.28 7.95 0.44
CA GLU A 28 3.13 6.97 1.51
C GLU A 28 1.66 6.54 1.68
N SER A 29 0.74 7.52 1.72
CA SER A 29 -0.70 7.22 1.84
C SER A 29 -1.26 6.49 0.62
N TYR A 30 -0.82 6.85 -0.59
CA TYR A 30 -1.20 6.17 -1.82
C TYR A 30 -0.71 4.71 -1.82
N GLN A 31 0.57 4.47 -1.49
CA GLN A 31 1.13 3.13 -1.43
C GLN A 31 0.41 2.27 -0.39
N LYS A 32 0.15 2.82 0.79
CA LYS A 32 -0.60 2.13 1.85
C LYS A 32 -2.02 1.80 1.40
N GLY A 33 -2.76 2.77 0.87
CA GLY A 33 -4.13 2.56 0.40
C GLY A 33 -4.22 1.55 -0.74
N TYR A 34 -3.25 1.58 -1.67
CA TYR A 34 -3.17 0.62 -2.76
C TYR A 34 -2.90 -0.80 -2.22
N ARG A 35 -1.98 -0.95 -1.27
CA ARG A 35 -1.68 -2.24 -0.63
C ARG A 35 -2.88 -2.78 0.16
N ASP A 36 -3.50 -1.95 1.00
CA ASP A 36 -4.63 -2.34 1.83
C ASP A 36 -5.87 -2.69 0.98
N GLY A 37 -6.05 -2.01 -0.16
CA GLY A 37 -7.05 -2.37 -1.16
C GLY A 37 -6.87 -3.78 -1.72
N HIS A 38 -5.64 -4.17 -2.09
CA HIS A 38 -5.36 -5.54 -2.55
C HIS A 38 -5.55 -6.57 -1.44
N ALA A 39 -5.16 -6.25 -0.20
CA ALA A 39 -5.34 -7.13 0.95
C ALA A 39 -6.82 -7.43 1.19
N ASN A 40 -7.66 -6.40 1.21
CA ASN A 40 -9.11 -6.53 1.35
C ASN A 40 -9.73 -7.28 0.18
N ALA A 41 -9.35 -6.96 -1.05
CA ALA A 41 -9.84 -7.65 -2.24
C ALA A 41 -9.52 -9.15 -2.18
N LEU A 42 -8.28 -9.51 -1.83
CA LEU A 42 -7.86 -10.90 -1.70
C LEU A 42 -8.62 -11.62 -0.59
N HIS A 43 -8.81 -10.99 0.57
CA HIS A 43 -9.59 -11.55 1.67
C HIS A 43 -11.03 -11.88 1.23
N LEU A 44 -11.70 -10.93 0.56
CA LEU A 44 -13.08 -11.10 0.09
C LEU A 44 -13.23 -12.23 -0.92
N VAL A 45 -12.34 -12.32 -1.92
CA VAL A 45 -12.44 -13.38 -2.94
C VAL A 45 -12.12 -14.76 -2.36
N LEU A 46 -11.18 -14.83 -1.41
CA LEU A 46 -10.88 -16.07 -0.70
C LEU A 46 -12.04 -16.52 0.16
N GLN A 47 -12.63 -15.61 0.95
CA GLN A 47 -13.78 -15.92 1.79
C GLN A 47 -14.98 -16.33 0.94
N GLY A 48 -15.21 -15.68 -0.20
CA GLY A 48 -16.27 -16.03 -1.13
C GLY A 48 -16.12 -17.42 -1.75
N ARG A 49 -14.89 -17.89 -1.97
CA ARG A 49 -14.63 -19.21 -2.59
C ARG A 49 -14.51 -20.34 -1.57
N PHE A 50 -13.87 -20.09 -0.42
CA PHE A 50 -13.50 -21.13 0.54
C PHE A 50 -14.29 -21.06 1.86
N GLY A 51 -15.13 -20.04 2.06
CA GLY A 51 -15.89 -19.84 3.29
C GLY A 51 -15.04 -19.21 4.40
N GLU A 52 -15.20 -19.68 5.64
CA GLU A 52 -14.42 -19.16 6.77
C GLU A 52 -12.93 -19.40 6.56
N LEU A 53 -12.16 -18.31 6.64
CA LEU A 53 -10.72 -18.35 6.41
C LEU A 53 -9.98 -18.65 7.73
N PRO A 54 -9.03 -19.59 7.72
CA PRO A 54 -8.14 -19.82 8.86
C PRO A 54 -7.35 -18.56 9.25
N ALA A 55 -7.01 -18.42 10.54
CA ALA A 55 -6.28 -17.25 11.05
C ALA A 55 -4.96 -16.97 10.33
N TRP A 56 -4.25 -18.02 9.89
CA TRP A 56 -2.99 -17.90 9.16
C TRP A 56 -3.13 -17.16 7.81
N VAL A 57 -4.32 -17.22 7.20
CA VAL A 57 -4.59 -16.53 5.93
C VAL A 57 -4.54 -15.02 6.14
N SER A 58 -5.28 -14.54 7.14
CA SER A 58 -5.30 -13.13 7.51
C SER A 58 -3.90 -12.64 7.90
N GLU A 59 -3.13 -13.45 8.63
CA GLU A 59 -1.75 -13.12 8.96
C GLU A 59 -0.84 -13.00 7.73
N LYS A 60 -0.95 -13.92 6.76
CA LYS A 60 -0.19 -13.83 5.50
C LYS A 60 -0.56 -12.59 4.69
N ILE A 61 -1.86 -12.32 4.53
CA ILE A 61 -2.36 -11.14 3.79
C ILE A 61 -1.88 -9.85 4.47
N ASN A 62 -1.95 -9.77 5.80
CA ASN A 62 -1.57 -8.59 6.57
C ASN A 62 -0.06 -8.33 6.63
N ASN A 63 0.79 -9.32 6.29
CA ASN A 63 2.23 -9.13 6.22
C ASN A 63 2.78 -9.03 4.79
N ALA A 64 1.95 -9.30 3.78
CA ALA A 64 2.37 -9.23 2.39
C ALA A 64 2.42 -7.80 1.85
N ASP A 65 3.39 -7.55 0.96
CA ASP A 65 3.47 -6.34 0.16
C ASP A 65 2.47 -6.35 -1.00
N SER A 66 2.31 -5.21 -1.67
CA SER A 66 1.35 -5.07 -2.77
C SER A 66 1.65 -5.97 -3.97
N ILE A 67 2.92 -6.30 -4.22
CA ILE A 67 3.31 -7.15 -5.37
C ILE A 67 2.86 -8.59 -5.11
N THR A 68 3.16 -9.09 -3.91
CA THR A 68 2.79 -10.41 -3.42
C THR A 68 1.27 -10.57 -3.40
N LEU A 69 0.54 -9.60 -2.88
CA LEU A 69 -0.93 -9.61 -2.87
C LEU A 69 -1.51 -9.68 -4.29
N LYS A 70 -0.93 -8.97 -5.26
CA LYS A 70 -1.33 -9.05 -6.68
C LYS A 70 -1.05 -10.42 -7.28
N HIS A 71 0.12 -11.02 -7.00
CA HIS A 71 0.41 -12.37 -7.43
C HIS A 71 -0.60 -13.38 -6.88
N TRP A 72 -0.95 -13.28 -5.60
CA TRP A 72 -1.97 -14.14 -5.00
C TRP A 72 -3.36 -13.95 -5.62
N LEU A 73 -3.75 -12.72 -5.96
CA LEU A 73 -4.99 -12.46 -6.73
C LEU A 73 -4.98 -13.12 -8.11
N ILE A 74 -3.83 -13.16 -8.78
CA ILE A 74 -3.69 -13.85 -10.07
C ILE A 74 -3.73 -15.37 -9.87
N ASN A 75 -3.06 -15.88 -8.84
CA ASN A 75 -3.02 -17.31 -8.51
C ASN A 75 -4.39 -17.83 -8.09
N PHE A 76 -5.21 -17.01 -7.42
CA PHE A 76 -6.59 -17.34 -7.07
C PHE A 76 -7.41 -17.84 -8.27
N CYS A 77 -7.21 -17.27 -9.46
CA CYS A 77 -7.92 -17.70 -10.67
C CYS A 77 -7.59 -19.12 -11.13
N ARG A 78 -6.46 -19.69 -10.67
CA ARG A 78 -5.93 -20.97 -11.14
C ARG A 78 -5.82 -22.03 -10.05
N ALA A 79 -5.71 -21.62 -8.79
CA ALA A 79 -5.53 -22.53 -7.67
C ALA A 79 -6.83 -23.27 -7.35
N ASP A 80 -6.73 -24.58 -7.10
CA ASP A 80 -7.87 -25.41 -6.69
C ASP A 80 -8.05 -25.50 -5.18
N ARG A 81 -7.03 -25.09 -4.42
CA ARG A 81 -7.00 -25.10 -2.95
C ARG A 81 -6.36 -23.85 -2.39
N LEU A 82 -6.70 -23.55 -1.15
CA LEU A 82 -6.31 -22.32 -0.47
C LEU A 82 -4.79 -22.14 -0.41
N GLU A 83 -4.02 -23.19 -0.08
CA GLU A 83 -2.56 -23.09 0.08
C GLU A 83 -1.83 -22.79 -1.24
N ALA A 84 -2.37 -23.27 -2.36
CA ALA A 84 -1.78 -23.06 -3.69
C ALA A 84 -1.89 -21.61 -4.18
N ILE A 85 -2.61 -20.76 -3.45
CA ILE A 85 -2.72 -19.33 -3.75
C ILE A 85 -1.49 -18.57 -3.24
N PHE A 86 -0.89 -19.06 -2.15
CA PHE A 86 0.18 -18.38 -1.42
C PHE A 86 1.60 -18.77 -1.87
N THR A 87 1.73 -19.54 -2.96
CA THR A 87 2.99 -19.89 -3.64
C THR A 87 3.31 -18.92 -4.75
#